data_AF-A0A519M5H0-F1
#
_entry.id   AF-A0A519M5H0-F1
#
_cell.length_a   1.000
_cell.length_b   1.000
_cell.length_c   1.000
_cell.angle_alpha   90.00
_cell.angle_beta   90.00
_cell.angle_gamma   90.00
#
_symmetry.space_group_name_H-M   'P 1'
#
loop_
_entity.id
_entity.type
_entity.pdbx_description
1 polymer ?
#
loop_
_entity_poly.entity_id
_entity_poly.type
_entity_poly.pdbx_seq_one_letter_code
_entity_poly.pdbx_strand_id
1 'polypeptide(L)'
;FIESVLPTNWTIIHSKDRAVDRIKYLNELYRLMCKKHDLIYVDLFPGFLEGNELKQEYSFDGIHLNGKGYVYLANCLKPYVNH
;
A
#
# COMPACT_ATOMS: atom_id res chain seq x y z
N PHE A 1 10.17 -2.88 -10.91
CA PHE A 1 9.18 -1.83 -10.59
C PHE A 1 9.30 -1.48 -9.11
N ILE A 2 8.72 -0.37 -8.67
CA ILE A 2 8.60 -0.01 -7.24
C ILE A 2 7.11 0.08 -6.91
N GLU A 3 6.72 -0.50 -5.78
CA GLU A 3 5.35 -0.49 -5.28
C GLU A 3 5.14 0.70 -4.33
N SER A 4 3.92 1.26 -4.31
CA SER A 4 3.49 2.17 -3.26
C SER A 4 3.53 1.46 -1.89
N VAL A 5 3.93 2.17 -0.84
CA VAL A 5 3.72 1.75 0.55
C VAL A 5 2.22 1.67 0.83
N LEU A 6 1.78 0.58 1.45
CA LEU A 6 0.39 0.32 1.80
C LEU A 6 -0.08 1.15 3.02
N PRO A 7 -1.39 1.42 3.16
CA PRO A 7 -1.91 2.05 4.37
C PRO A 7 -1.79 1.12 5.59
N THR A 8 -1.96 1.69 6.78
CA THR A 8 -2.15 0.97 8.04
C THR A 8 -3.55 1.24 8.58
N ASN A 9 -4.05 0.37 9.46
CA ASN A 9 -5.29 0.59 10.20
C ASN A 9 -4.97 0.98 11.65
N TRP A 10 -4.94 2.28 11.95
CA TRP A 10 -4.60 2.76 13.29
C TRP A 10 -5.70 2.47 14.32
N THR A 11 -6.93 2.24 13.86
CA THR A 11 -8.04 1.82 14.71
C THR A 11 -7.77 0.44 15.31
N ILE A 12 -7.28 -0.51 14.51
CA ILE A 12 -6.87 -1.85 14.99
C ILE A 12 -5.58 -1.78 15.82
N ILE A 13 -4.59 -0.98 15.40
CA ILE A 13 -3.30 -0.85 16.12
C ILE A 13 -3.46 -0.09 17.46
N HIS A 14 -4.61 0.55 17.71
CA HIS A 14 -4.86 1.44 18.83
C HIS A 14 -3.84 2.60 18.92
N SER A 15 -3.37 3.08 17.76
CA SER A 15 -2.40 4.17 17.68
C SER A 15 -3.08 5.52 17.48
N LYS A 16 -2.55 6.57 18.12
CA LYS A 16 -2.92 7.97 17.82
C LYS A 16 -2.22 8.50 16.58
N ASP A 17 -1.15 7.83 16.14
CA ASP A 17 -0.37 8.23 14.99
C ASP A 17 -1.07 7.82 13.69
N ARG A 18 -1.61 8.80 12.98
CA ARG A 18 -2.24 8.62 11.66
C ARG A 18 -1.18 8.80 10.59
N ALA A 19 -0.46 7.72 10.29
CA ALA A 19 0.64 7.74 9.34
C ALA A 19 0.21 8.02 7.88
N VAL A 20 -1.09 8.05 7.58
CA VAL A 20 -1.63 8.16 6.21
C VAL A 20 -1.02 9.31 5.40
N ASP A 21 -0.84 10.49 6.00
CA ASP A 21 -0.30 11.64 5.27
C ASP A 21 1.20 11.49 5.00
N ARG A 22 1.94 10.87 5.93
CA ARG A 22 3.36 10.53 5.72
C ARG A 22 3.51 9.44 4.67
N ILE A 23 2.61 8.45 4.64
CA ILE A 23 2.58 7.40 3.63
C ILE A 23 2.28 8.00 2.24
N LYS A 24 1.28 8.87 2.12
CA LYS A 24 0.97 9.60 0.87
C LYS A 24 2.17 10.41 0.38
N TYR A 25 2.83 11.13 1.29
CA TYR A 25 4.04 11.89 0.97
C TYR A 25 5.17 10.98 0.46
N LEU A 26 5.42 9.85 1.14
CA LEU A 26 6.44 8.88 0.72
C LEU A 26 6.11 8.25 -0.65
N ASN A 27 4.87 7.90 -0.88
CA ASN A 27 4.41 7.35 -2.17
C ASN A 27 4.60 8.35 -3.32
N GLU A 28 4.38 9.64 -3.06
CA GLU A 28 4.69 10.68 -4.04
C GLU A 28 6.18 10.77 -4.34
N LEU A 29 7.05 10.66 -3.32
CA LEU A 29 8.50 10.60 -3.53
C LEU A 29 8.89 9.37 -4.36
N TYR A 30 8.30 8.20 -4.12
CA TYR A 30 8.55 6.99 -4.92
C TYR A 30 8.13 7.19 -6.38
N ARG A 31 6.95 7.78 -6.61
CA ARG A 31 6.47 8.09 -7.96
C ARG A 31 7.41 9.04 -8.71
N LEU A 32 7.87 10.11 -8.06
CA LEU A 32 8.83 11.06 -8.63
C LEU A 32 10.19 10.41 -8.93
N MET A 33 10.67 9.55 -8.03
CA MET A 33 11.90 8.78 -8.24
C MET A 33 11.78 7.82 -9.42
N CYS A 34 10.69 7.06 -9.51
CA CYS A 34 10.44 6.19 -10.65
C CYS A 34 10.44 6.95 -11.97
N LYS A 35 9.77 8.11 -12.03
CA LYS A 35 9.78 9.00 -13.20
C LYS A 35 11.19 9.47 -13.59
N LYS A 36 12.02 9.82 -12.60
CA LYS A 36 13.41 10.28 -12.83
C LYS A 36 14.30 9.17 -13.39
N HIS A 37 14.06 7.93 -12.99
CA HIS A 37 14.92 6.79 -13.31
C HIS A 37 14.34 5.87 -14.38
N ASP A 38 13.26 6.28 -15.06
CA ASP A 38 12.54 5.47 -16.05
C ASP A 38 12.13 4.08 -15.53
N LEU A 39 11.67 4.04 -14.27
CA LEU A 39 11.17 2.85 -13.62
C LEU A 39 9.64 2.87 -13.58
N ILE A 40 9.03 1.69 -13.59
CA ILE A 40 7.59 1.53 -13.37
C ILE A 40 7.29 1.75 -11.88
N TYR A 41 6.38 2.70 -11.60
CA TYR A 41 5.73 2.86 -10.30
C TYR A 41 4.37 2.15 -10.32
N VAL A 42 4.14 1.23 -9.38
CA VAL A 42 2.88 0.50 -9.23
C VAL A 42 2.10 1.10 -8.07
N ASP A 43 1.03 1.84 -8.38
CA ASP A 43 0.19 2.48 -7.38
C ASP A 43 -0.84 1.49 -6.82
N LEU A 44 -0.54 0.92 -5.65
CA LEU A 44 -1.40 -0.04 -4.97
C LEU A 44 -2.23 0.61 -3.85
N PHE A 45 -1.73 1.70 -3.28
CA PHE A 45 -2.26 2.35 -2.07
C PHE A 45 -3.79 2.58 -2.11
N PRO A 46 -4.39 3.13 -3.18
CA PRO A 46 -5.85 3.33 -3.24
C PRO A 46 -6.66 2.03 -3.14
N GLY A 47 -6.14 0.93 -3.66
CA GLY A 47 -6.83 -0.37 -3.64
C GLY A 47 -6.96 -0.99 -2.25
N PHE A 48 -6.10 -0.58 -1.32
CA PHE A 48 -6.07 -1.06 0.06
C PHE A 48 -6.78 -0.14 1.06
N LEU A 49 -7.25 1.03 0.63
CA LEU A 49 -7.90 2.00 1.51
C LEU A 49 -9.38 1.67 1.79
N GLU A 50 -9.78 1.91 3.03
CA GLU A 50 -11.15 2.12 3.48
C GLU A 50 -11.17 3.46 4.25
N GLY A 51 -11.67 4.51 3.61
CA GLY A 51 -11.46 5.87 4.08
C GLY A 51 -9.99 6.25 4.02
N ASN A 52 -9.36 6.48 5.18
CA ASN A 52 -7.93 6.77 5.28
C ASN A 52 -7.12 5.60 5.88
N GLU A 53 -7.74 4.45 6.13
CA GLU A 53 -7.14 3.29 6.79
C GLU A 53 -7.00 2.10 5.85
N LEU A 54 -6.15 1.13 6.21
CA LEU A 54 -6.15 -0.18 5.58
C LEU A 54 -7.51 -0.87 5.80
N LYS A 55 -8.11 -1.39 4.73
CA LYS A 55 -9.33 -2.22 4.79
C LYS A 55 -9.21 -3.29 5.86
N GLN A 56 -10.17 -3.33 6.78
CA GLN A 56 -10.14 -4.28 7.90
C GLN A 56 -10.13 -5.75 7.42
N GLU A 57 -10.75 -6.04 6.28
CA GLU A 57 -10.75 -7.39 5.71
C GLU A 57 -9.38 -7.89 5.24
N TYR A 58 -8.40 -6.99 5.08
CA TYR A 58 -7.05 -7.33 4.59
C TYR A 58 -6.00 -7.44 5.69
N SER A 59 -6.34 -7.24 6.98
CA SER A 59 -5.37 -7.35 8.07
C SER A 59 -6.01 -7.83 9.36
N PHE A 60 -5.24 -8.51 10.22
CA PHE A 60 -5.67 -8.86 11.57
C PHE A 60 -5.17 -7.87 12.64
N ASP A 61 -4.01 -7.26 12.40
CA ASP A 61 -3.32 -6.39 13.35
C ASP A 61 -3.23 -4.93 12.88
N GLY A 62 -3.77 -4.64 11.70
CA GLY A 62 -3.76 -3.31 11.07
C GLY A 62 -2.44 -2.94 10.40
N ILE A 63 -1.42 -3.80 10.43
CA ILE A 63 -0.10 -3.54 9.84
C ILE A 63 0.19 -4.55 8.73
N HIS A 64 0.05 -5.84 9.03
CA HIS A 64 0.40 -6.91 8.12
C HIS A 64 -0.82 -7.37 7.33
N LEU A 65 -0.62 -7.66 6.05
CA LEU A 65 -1.67 -8.27 5.25
C LEU A 65 -1.98 -9.67 5.76
N ASN A 66 -3.26 -10.02 5.78
CA ASN A 66 -3.71 -11.40 5.93
C ASN A 66 -3.76 -12.11 4.56
N GLY A 67 -4.23 -13.36 4.52
CA GLY A 67 -4.32 -14.13 3.28
C GLY A 67 -5.15 -13.45 2.18
N LYS A 68 -6.27 -12.80 2.51
CA LYS A 68 -7.08 -12.06 1.54
C LYS A 68 -6.31 -10.86 0.97
N GLY A 69 -5.65 -10.11 1.86
CA GLY A 69 -4.80 -8.99 1.47
C GLY A 69 -3.67 -9.40 0.52
N TYR A 70 -2.98 -10.50 0.82
CA TYR A 70 -1.91 -11.02 -0.05
C TYR A 70 -2.42 -11.54 -1.39
N VAL A 71 -3.60 -12.16 -1.45
CA VAL A 71 -4.22 -12.56 -2.73
C VAL A 71 -4.54 -11.33 -3.59
N TYR A 72 -5.10 -10.28 -2.98
CA TYR A 72 -5.34 -9.02 -3.69
C TYR A 72 -4.04 -8.38 -4.19
N LEU A 73 -3.01 -8.30 -3.33
CA LEU A 73 -1.67 -7.82 -3.68
C LEU A 73 -1.10 -8.58 -4.89
N ALA A 74 -1.11 -9.92 -4.82
CA ALA A 74 -0.58 -10.77 -5.87
C ALA A 74 -1.32 -10.57 -7.21
N ASN A 75 -2.65 -10.41 -7.17
CA ASN A 75 -3.44 -10.12 -8.37
C ASN A 75 -3.08 -8.77 -8.99
N CYS A 76 -2.86 -7.74 -8.19
CA CYS A 76 -2.42 -6.42 -8.67
C CYS A 76 -1.01 -6.46 -9.27
N LEU A 77 -0.11 -7.28 -8.72
CA LEU A 77 1.28 -7.39 -9.15
C LEU A 77 1.50 -8.35 -10.32
N LYS A 78 0.57 -9.27 -10.55
CA LYS A 78 0.66 -10.30 -11.61
C LYS A 78 1.09 -9.77 -12.99
N PRO A 79 0.61 -8.61 -13.47
CA PRO A 79 1.03 -8.05 -14.76
C PRO A 79 2.51 -7.63 -14.84
N TYR A 80 3.19 -7.49 -13.70
CA TYR A 80 4.55 -6.93 -13.61
C TYR A 80 5.63 -7.98 -13.28
N VAL A 81 5.24 -9.20 -12.92
CA VAL A 81 6.18 -10.25 -12.43
C VAL A 81 6.22 -11.51 -13.29
N ASN A 82 5.18 -11.77 -14.10
CA ASN A 82 5.15 -12.96 -14.95
C ASN A 82 5.76 -12.66 -16.33
N HIS A 83 7.02 -13.05 -16.49
CA HIS A 83 7.71 -13.20 -17.76
C HIS A 83 8.13 -14.66 -17.95
#